data_AF-A0A8X6LFY6-F1
#
_entry.id   AF-A0A8X6LFY6-F1
#
_cell.length_a   1.000
_cell.length_b   1.000
_cell.length_c   1.000
_cell.angle_alpha   90.00
_cell.angle_beta   90.00
_cell.angle_gamma   90.00
#
_symmetry.space_group_name_H-M   'P 1'
#
loop_
_entity.id
_entity.type
_entity.pdbx_description
1 polymer ?
#
loop_
_entity_poly.entity_id
_entity_poly.type
_entity_poly.pdbx_seq_one_letter_code
_entity_poly.pdbx_strand_id
1 'polypeptide(L)'
;MVCYTFSFLLAILFLFWDGQRPSDGAYVTIDIVLNLAPPFLFGATTAYHHLSKKQPPRSILSFIPSFSVISFLLIQIAVHSFAYGYCRQQTWYEPFTFDRENAFAPNAAYTGTTILTTNMMTYVTGATIFASGSPYRNNFFSNRLYVGVLIAEFILVAYLTLSPPEFMVHFLNFKRAPVASYHFTLYAVTFGVLLFCFIYEKYFVQGFLSKYVVPACQRWRGPVRKYEKLHQKLRQESWPPVNRCSDD
;
A
#
# COMPACT_ATOMS: atom_id res chain seq x y z
N MET A 1 1.99 3.25 7.17
CA MET A 1 2.32 2.33 8.28
C MET A 1 1.39 1.14 8.33
N VAL A 2 0.09 1.31 8.60
CA VAL A 2 -0.87 0.18 8.69
C VAL A 2 -0.82 -0.77 7.49
N CYS A 3 -0.88 -0.26 6.26
CA CYS A 3 -0.84 -1.09 5.06
C CYS A 3 0.45 -1.91 4.95
N TYR A 4 1.61 -1.30 5.21
CA TYR A 4 2.91 -1.96 5.13
C TYR A 4 3.00 -3.13 6.11
N THR A 5 2.58 -2.93 7.36
CA THR A 5 2.58 -3.98 8.38
C THR A 5 1.68 -5.15 7.98
N PHE A 6 0.48 -4.88 7.47
CA PHE A 6 -0.43 -5.94 7.04
C PHE A 6 0.03 -6.64 5.75
N SER A 7 0.61 -5.92 4.80
CA SER A 7 1.22 -6.51 3.60
C SER A 7 2.37 -7.46 3.97
N PHE A 8 3.21 -7.07 4.93
CA PHE A 8 4.29 -7.96 5.38
C PHE A 8 3.78 -9.16 6.18
N LEU A 9 2.78 -8.95 7.03
CA LEU A 9 2.11 -10.04 7.73
C LEU A 9 1.55 -11.05 6.74
N LEU A 10 0.91 -10.59 5.66
CA LEU A 10 0.42 -11.46 4.59
C LEU A 10 1.55 -12.32 3.99
N ALA A 11 2.68 -11.71 3.63
CA ALA A 11 3.82 -12.43 3.09
C ALA A 11 4.34 -13.48 4.08
N ILE A 12 4.48 -13.13 5.36
CA ILE A 12 4.91 -14.05 6.42
C ILE A 12 3.93 -15.22 6.58
N LEU A 13 2.62 -14.98 6.51
CA LEU A 13 1.61 -16.05 6.60
C LEU A 13 1.75 -17.05 5.45
N PHE A 14 2.04 -16.59 4.23
CA PHE A 14 2.33 -17.49 3.10
C PHE A 14 3.62 -18.29 3.30
N LEU A 15 4.67 -17.69 3.86
CA LEU A 15 5.90 -18.42 4.17
C LEU A 15 5.66 -19.47 5.27
N PHE A 16 4.94 -19.12 6.33
CA PHE A 16 4.59 -20.04 7.41
C PHE A 16 3.64 -21.15 6.97
N TRP A 17 2.80 -20.90 5.97
CA TRP A 17 2.00 -21.96 5.35
C TRP A 17 2.88 -23.09 4.80
N ASP A 18 4.03 -22.75 4.20
CA ASP A 18 5.03 -23.72 3.74
C ASP A 18 6.01 -24.15 4.86
N GLY A 19 5.91 -23.61 6.07
CA GLY A 19 6.85 -23.87 7.17
C GLY A 19 8.20 -23.16 7.03
N GLN A 20 8.28 -22.11 6.21
CA GLN A 20 9.48 -21.30 5.98
C GLN A 20 9.48 -20.03 6.83
N ARG A 21 10.67 -19.49 7.09
CA ARG A 21 10.84 -18.17 7.71
C ARG A 21 11.66 -17.27 6.78
N PRO A 22 11.34 -15.97 6.66
CA PRO A 22 12.25 -15.02 6.03
C PRO A 22 13.64 -15.03 6.69
N SER A 23 14.67 -14.81 5.88
CA SER A 23 16.03 -14.59 6.39
C SER A 23 16.13 -13.26 7.14
N ASP A 24 17.10 -13.15 8.03
CA ASP A 24 17.36 -11.89 8.75
C ASP A 24 17.70 -10.75 7.78
N GLY A 25 18.39 -11.07 6.67
CA GLY A 25 18.66 -10.10 5.61
C GLY A 25 17.40 -9.65 4.86
N ALA A 26 16.41 -10.54 4.68
CA ALA A 26 15.11 -10.16 4.13
C ALA A 26 14.34 -9.21 5.06
N TYR A 27 14.34 -9.46 6.38
CA TYR A 27 13.75 -8.53 7.36
C TYR A 27 14.40 -7.15 7.29
N VAL A 28 15.74 -7.08 7.31
CA VAL A 28 16.48 -5.82 7.20
C VAL A 28 16.14 -5.09 5.90
N THR A 29 16.13 -5.79 4.77
CA THR A 29 15.86 -5.18 3.46
C THR A 29 14.44 -4.63 3.39
N ILE A 30 13.45 -5.40 3.87
CA ILE A 30 12.04 -4.98 3.82
C ILE A 30 11.77 -3.85 4.80
N ASP A 31 12.14 -4.01 6.07
CA ASP A 31 11.76 -3.04 7.11
C ASP A 31 12.61 -1.77 7.09
N ILE A 32 13.91 -1.86 6.82
CA ILE A 32 14.80 -0.68 6.85
C ILE A 32 14.86 -0.02 5.48
N VAL A 33 15.01 -0.77 4.39
CA VAL A 33 15.16 -0.15 3.07
C VAL A 33 13.81 0.25 2.51
N LEU A 34 12.86 -0.69 2.37
CA LEU A 34 11.60 -0.45 1.65
C LEU A 34 10.50 0.19 2.51
N ASN A 35 10.43 -0.13 3.80
CA ASN A 35 9.36 0.39 4.67
C ASN A 35 9.72 1.73 5.32
N LEU A 36 10.98 1.92 5.73
CA LEU A 36 11.40 3.11 6.47
C LEU A 36 11.69 4.30 5.56
N ALA A 37 12.29 4.10 4.39
CA ALA A 37 12.76 5.20 3.54
C ALA A 37 11.62 6.10 3.03
N PRO A 38 10.48 5.58 2.52
CA PRO A 38 9.43 6.45 1.99
C PRO A 38 8.77 7.33 3.05
N PRO A 39 8.38 6.83 4.25
CA PRO A 39 7.78 7.65 5.29
C PRO A 39 8.68 8.77 5.83
N PHE A 40 10.00 8.56 5.88
CA PHE A 40 10.95 9.59 6.32
C PHE A 40 10.90 10.83 5.41
N LEU A 41 10.80 10.63 4.10
CA LEU A 41 10.77 11.72 3.11
C LEU A 41 9.34 12.23 2.83
N PHE A 42 8.33 11.40 3.08
CA PHE A 42 6.92 11.75 2.91
C PHE A 42 6.52 12.97 3.75
N GLY A 43 7.13 13.15 4.93
CA GLY A 43 6.85 14.29 5.82
C GLY A 43 7.29 15.66 5.25
N ALA A 44 8.25 15.68 4.33
CA ALA A 44 8.80 16.92 3.77
C ALA A 44 7.99 17.52 2.61
N THR A 45 6.85 16.91 2.25
CA THR A 45 5.98 17.41 1.16
C THR A 45 5.24 18.69 1.55
N THR A 46 5.21 19.69 0.67
CA THR A 46 4.54 20.97 0.91
C THR A 46 3.01 20.87 0.89
N ALA A 47 2.34 21.84 1.52
CA ALA A 47 0.89 22.00 1.46
C ALA A 47 0.41 22.35 0.04
N TYR A 48 -0.86 22.08 -0.24
CA TYR A 48 -1.48 22.47 -1.51
C TYR A 48 -1.67 24.00 -1.59
N HIS A 49 -1.42 24.60 -2.76
CA HIS A 49 -1.42 26.07 -2.93
C HIS A 49 -2.79 26.74 -2.71
N HIS A 50 -3.88 25.99 -2.84
CA HIS A 50 -5.24 26.52 -2.68
C HIS A 50 -5.95 25.90 -1.46
N LEU A 51 -6.69 26.73 -0.72
CA LEU A 51 -7.50 26.25 0.39
C LEU A 51 -8.74 25.53 -0.14
N SER A 52 -8.86 24.25 0.15
CA SER A 52 -10.03 23.46 -0.25
C SER A 52 -11.19 23.66 0.74
N LYS A 53 -12.43 23.71 0.22
CA LYS A 53 -13.65 23.69 1.06
C LYS A 53 -13.89 22.34 1.75
N LYS A 54 -13.18 21.28 1.34
CA LYS A 54 -13.29 19.94 1.92
C LYS A 54 -12.53 19.93 3.25
N GLN A 55 -13.17 19.42 4.29
CA GLN A 55 -12.56 19.35 5.61
C GLN A 55 -11.69 18.09 5.75
N PRO A 56 -10.48 18.17 6.34
CA PRO A 56 -9.65 17.00 6.56
C PRO A 56 -10.40 15.99 7.44
N PRO A 57 -10.23 14.69 7.17
CA PRO A 57 -10.81 13.66 8.02
C PRO A 57 -10.26 13.82 9.45
N ARG A 58 -11.17 13.87 10.44
CA ARG A 58 -10.82 14.06 11.86
C ARG A 58 -10.38 12.78 12.56
N SER A 59 -10.56 11.62 11.90
CA SER A 59 -10.16 10.32 12.42
C SER A 59 -9.47 9.51 11.34
N ILE A 60 -8.42 8.81 11.75
CA ILE A 60 -7.68 7.85 10.91
C ILE A 60 -8.62 6.73 10.43
N LEU A 61 -9.64 6.39 11.23
CA LEU A 61 -10.65 5.36 10.94
C LEU A 61 -11.84 5.90 10.12
N SER A 62 -11.64 6.96 9.33
CA SER A 62 -12.69 7.43 8.42
C SER A 62 -12.97 6.38 7.33
N PHE A 63 -14.21 6.33 6.84
CA PHE A 63 -14.64 5.30 5.88
C PHE A 63 -13.78 5.24 4.60
N ILE A 64 -13.40 6.40 4.04
CA ILE A 64 -12.64 6.44 2.78
C ILE A 64 -11.23 5.84 2.95
N PRO A 65 -10.37 6.31 3.89
CA PRO A 65 -9.06 5.68 4.10
C PRO A 65 -9.18 4.19 4.46
N SER A 66 -10.11 3.81 5.35
CA SER A 66 -10.29 2.41 5.72
C SER A 66 -10.65 1.52 4.53
N PHE A 67 -11.57 1.97 3.66
CA PHE A 67 -11.94 1.24 2.46
C PHE A 67 -10.77 1.13 1.48
N SER A 68 -9.99 2.19 1.29
CA SER A 68 -8.78 2.18 0.46
C SER A 68 -7.77 1.14 0.96
N VAL A 69 -7.47 1.14 2.26
CA VAL A 69 -6.54 0.17 2.86
C VAL A 69 -7.06 -1.27 2.70
N ILE A 70 -8.35 -1.51 2.98
CA ILE A 70 -8.94 -2.86 2.89
C ILE A 70 -8.94 -3.35 1.44
N SER A 71 -9.38 -2.52 0.49
CA SER A 71 -9.38 -2.90 -0.94
C SER A 71 -7.98 -3.16 -1.47
N PHE A 72 -7.00 -2.34 -1.07
CA PHE A 72 -5.59 -2.59 -1.38
C PHE A 72 -5.13 -3.94 -0.83
N LEU A 73 -5.39 -4.24 0.45
CA LEU A 73 -5.01 -5.51 1.07
C LEU A 73 -5.66 -6.71 0.37
N LEU A 74 -6.93 -6.61 -0.04
CA LEU A 74 -7.60 -7.67 -0.80
C LEU A 74 -6.95 -7.93 -2.15
N ILE A 75 -6.55 -6.88 -2.87
CA ILE A 75 -5.80 -7.01 -4.12
C ILE A 75 -4.45 -7.69 -3.84
N GLN A 76 -3.75 -7.29 -2.77
CA GLN A 76 -2.47 -7.91 -2.42
C GLN A 76 -2.62 -9.39 -2.06
N ILE A 77 -3.69 -9.79 -1.35
CA ILE A 77 -4.00 -11.21 -1.08
C ILE A 77 -4.14 -11.98 -2.40
N ALA A 78 -4.93 -11.47 -3.35
CA ALA A 78 -5.14 -12.13 -4.63
C ALA A 78 -3.83 -12.30 -5.41
N VAL A 79 -2.96 -11.29 -5.41
CA VAL A 79 -1.67 -11.31 -6.11
C VAL A 79 -0.68 -12.27 -5.45
N HIS A 80 -0.62 -12.32 -4.12
CA HIS A 80 0.22 -13.28 -3.41
C HIS A 80 -0.26 -14.72 -3.63
N SER A 81 -1.58 -14.95 -3.58
CA SER A 81 -2.17 -16.25 -3.92
C SER A 81 -1.86 -16.67 -5.35
N PHE A 82 -1.96 -15.74 -6.30
CA PHE A 82 -1.61 -15.99 -7.70
C PHE A 82 -0.12 -16.32 -7.86
N ALA A 83 0.77 -15.51 -7.30
CA ALA A 83 2.22 -15.71 -7.39
C ALA A 83 2.64 -17.05 -6.77
N TYR A 84 2.07 -17.39 -5.61
CA TYR A 84 2.28 -18.68 -4.94
C TYR A 84 1.80 -19.86 -5.79
N GLY A 85 0.56 -19.79 -6.31
CA GLY A 85 0.01 -20.81 -7.19
C GLY A 85 0.81 -20.96 -8.50
N TYR A 86 1.20 -19.84 -9.09
CA TYR A 86 2.00 -19.81 -10.31
C TYR A 86 3.39 -20.44 -10.12
N CYS A 87 4.03 -20.23 -8.97
CA CYS A 87 5.28 -20.90 -8.60
C CYS A 87 5.12 -22.42 -8.53
N ARG A 88 4.05 -22.90 -7.90
CA ARG A 88 3.79 -24.33 -7.71
C ARG A 88 3.44 -25.09 -8.98
N GLN A 89 2.91 -24.40 -9.98
CA GLN A 89 2.58 -24.97 -11.29
C GLN A 89 3.80 -25.14 -12.20
N GLN A 90 4.96 -24.61 -11.83
CA GLN A 90 6.16 -24.73 -12.65
C GLN A 90 6.73 -26.14 -12.63
N THR A 91 7.27 -26.60 -13.76
CA THR A 91 7.82 -27.96 -13.91
C THR A 91 9.08 -28.21 -13.08
N TRP A 92 9.83 -27.17 -12.78
CA TRP A 92 11.04 -27.20 -11.95
C TRP A 92 10.76 -26.97 -10.45
N TYR A 93 9.48 -26.81 -10.09
CA TYR A 93 9.10 -26.57 -8.70
C TYR A 93 9.40 -27.79 -7.83
N GLU A 94 10.07 -27.53 -6.72
CA GLU A 94 10.37 -28.51 -5.69
C GLU A 94 9.70 -28.07 -4.38
N PRO A 95 8.91 -28.93 -3.72
CA PRO A 95 8.27 -28.60 -2.46
C PRO A 95 9.32 -28.39 -1.36
N PHE A 96 9.08 -27.40 -0.51
CA PHE A 96 9.96 -27.14 0.62
C PHE A 96 9.91 -28.31 1.62
N THR A 97 11.08 -28.79 2.02
CA THR A 97 11.25 -29.80 3.06
C THR A 97 11.76 -29.13 4.33
N PHE A 98 10.99 -29.24 5.41
CA PHE A 98 11.38 -28.70 6.71
C PHE A 98 12.46 -29.57 7.33
N ASP A 99 13.67 -29.04 7.43
CA ASP A 99 14.78 -29.68 8.15
C ASP A 99 14.68 -29.38 9.65
N ARG A 100 14.48 -30.43 10.45
CA ARG A 100 14.38 -30.33 11.92
C ARG A 100 15.73 -30.05 12.57
N GLU A 101 16.84 -30.44 11.94
CA GLU A 101 18.18 -30.28 12.50
C GLU A 101 18.70 -28.85 12.33
N ASN A 102 18.35 -28.20 11.21
CA ASN A 102 18.73 -26.82 10.89
C ASN A 102 17.54 -25.83 10.96
N ALA A 103 16.69 -25.95 11.98
CA ALA A 103 15.51 -25.10 12.13
C ALA A 103 15.82 -23.59 12.21
N PHE A 104 17.04 -23.21 12.60
CA PHE A 104 17.47 -21.81 12.72
C PHE A 104 17.90 -21.18 11.38
N ALA A 105 18.31 -21.98 10.39
CA ALA A 105 18.75 -21.52 9.07
C ALA A 105 17.98 -22.30 7.99
N PRO A 106 16.70 -21.98 7.77
CA PRO A 106 15.86 -22.72 6.84
C PRO A 106 16.43 -22.66 5.42
N ASN A 107 16.35 -23.78 4.72
CA ASN A 107 16.82 -23.88 3.33
C ASN A 107 16.10 -22.88 2.43
N ALA A 108 16.84 -22.33 1.45
CA ALA A 108 16.24 -21.48 0.42
C ALA A 108 15.14 -22.24 -0.33
N ALA A 109 14.03 -21.58 -0.62
CA ALA A 109 12.91 -22.15 -1.35
C ALA A 109 12.42 -21.24 -2.48
N TYR A 110 11.83 -21.86 -3.50
CA TYR A 110 11.27 -21.13 -4.63
C TYR A 110 10.05 -20.30 -4.20
N THR A 111 9.13 -20.87 -3.42
CA THR A 111 7.96 -20.14 -2.91
C THR A 111 8.35 -18.96 -2.04
N GLY A 112 9.33 -19.13 -1.14
CA GLY A 112 9.85 -18.04 -0.32
C GLY A 112 10.41 -16.88 -1.16
N THR A 113 11.18 -17.19 -2.20
CA THR A 113 11.74 -16.18 -3.12
C THR A 113 10.64 -15.44 -3.87
N THR A 114 9.65 -16.17 -4.39
CA THR A 114 8.52 -15.60 -5.13
C THR A 114 7.65 -14.71 -4.27
N ILE A 115 7.32 -15.14 -3.04
CA ILE A 115 6.52 -14.33 -2.11
C ILE A 115 7.30 -13.08 -1.70
N LEU A 116 8.59 -13.22 -1.35
CA LEU A 116 9.39 -12.08 -0.87
C LEU A 116 9.58 -11.03 -1.96
N THR A 117 9.93 -11.42 -3.18
CA THR A 117 10.04 -10.49 -4.33
C THR A 117 8.70 -9.84 -4.67
N THR A 118 7.60 -10.59 -4.63
CA THR A 118 6.24 -10.05 -4.78
C THR A 118 5.95 -8.99 -3.73
N ASN A 119 6.23 -9.31 -2.47
CA ASN A 119 6.03 -8.39 -1.34
C ASN A 119 6.90 -7.13 -1.48
N MET A 120 8.15 -7.25 -1.91
CA MET A 120 9.00 -6.08 -2.18
C MET A 120 8.36 -5.12 -3.20
N MET A 121 7.73 -5.65 -4.26
CA MET A 121 6.98 -4.80 -5.22
C MET A 121 5.69 -4.23 -4.61
N THR A 122 5.00 -4.98 -3.74
CA THR A 122 3.85 -4.49 -2.97
C THR A 122 4.21 -3.27 -2.12
N TYR A 123 5.41 -3.23 -1.54
CA TYR A 123 5.92 -2.07 -0.79
C TYR A 123 6.06 -0.83 -1.67
N VAL A 124 6.73 -0.96 -2.83
CA VAL A 124 6.88 0.13 -3.80
C VAL A 124 5.52 0.61 -4.30
N THR A 125 4.60 -0.33 -4.52
CA THR A 125 3.22 -0.04 -4.91
C THR A 125 2.48 0.76 -3.82
N GLY A 126 2.56 0.31 -2.57
CA GLY A 126 1.96 0.99 -1.42
C GLY A 126 2.52 2.40 -1.24
N ALA A 127 3.83 2.56 -1.37
CA ALA A 127 4.48 3.86 -1.30
C ALA A 127 3.97 4.79 -2.40
N THR A 128 3.90 4.32 -3.64
CA THR A 128 3.43 5.12 -4.78
C THR A 128 1.96 5.53 -4.64
N ILE A 129 1.08 4.61 -4.20
CA ILE A 129 -0.36 4.84 -4.15
C ILE A 129 -0.74 5.77 -3.00
N PHE A 130 -0.24 5.49 -1.81
CA PHE A 130 -0.54 6.28 -0.62
C PHE A 130 0.25 7.60 -0.56
N ALA A 131 1.18 7.83 -1.50
CA ALA A 131 1.78 9.14 -1.74
C ALA A 131 0.80 10.18 -2.30
N SER A 132 -0.35 9.76 -2.83
CA SER A 132 -1.26 10.62 -3.56
C SER A 132 -1.74 11.84 -2.75
N GLY A 133 -1.65 13.00 -3.39
CA GLY A 133 -1.96 14.33 -2.83
C GLY A 133 -3.26 14.94 -3.38
N SER A 134 -3.51 16.21 -3.02
CA SER A 134 -4.78 16.93 -3.10
C SER A 134 -5.91 16.26 -2.30
N PRO A 135 -6.68 16.99 -1.46
CA PRO A 135 -6.82 18.45 -1.41
C PRO A 135 -5.97 19.17 -0.36
N TYR A 136 -5.28 18.45 0.53
CA TYR A 136 -4.52 19.06 1.64
C TYR A 136 -3.02 19.19 1.38
N ARG A 137 -2.48 18.32 0.52
CA ARG A 137 -1.05 18.18 0.28
C ARG A 137 -0.74 18.35 -1.20
N ASN A 138 0.41 18.92 -1.52
CA ASN A 138 0.84 18.99 -2.92
C ASN A 138 1.07 17.59 -3.49
N ASN A 139 1.11 17.50 -4.82
CA ASN A 139 1.39 16.25 -5.50
C ASN A 139 2.78 15.73 -5.10
N PHE A 140 2.93 14.42 -4.87
CA PHE A 140 4.19 13.86 -4.39
C PHE A 140 5.35 14.04 -5.39
N PHE A 141 5.04 14.23 -6.68
CA PHE A 141 6.01 14.62 -7.71
C PHE A 141 6.74 15.94 -7.43
N SER A 142 6.19 16.81 -6.58
CA SER A 142 6.86 18.05 -6.17
C SER A 142 8.06 17.80 -5.24
N ASN A 143 8.09 16.67 -4.53
CA ASN A 143 9.20 16.31 -3.65
C ASN A 143 10.20 15.44 -4.41
N ARG A 144 11.24 16.09 -4.97
CA ARG A 144 12.26 15.41 -5.77
C ARG A 144 13.00 14.32 -5.00
N LEU A 145 13.22 14.50 -3.69
CA LEU A 145 13.88 13.49 -2.85
C LEU A 145 13.00 12.24 -2.71
N TYR A 146 11.70 12.44 -2.45
CA TYR A 146 10.75 11.34 -2.34
C TYR A 146 10.62 10.56 -3.66
N VAL A 147 10.52 11.26 -4.79
CA VAL A 147 10.52 10.63 -6.12
C VAL A 147 11.82 9.88 -6.38
N GLY A 148 12.97 10.45 -6.01
CA GLY A 148 14.26 9.78 -6.13
C GLY A 148 14.33 8.47 -5.36
N VAL A 149 13.81 8.42 -4.13
CA VAL A 149 13.73 7.18 -3.34
C VAL A 149 12.78 6.18 -3.97
N LEU A 150 11.59 6.59 -4.42
CA LEU A 150 10.67 5.66 -5.10
C LEU A 150 11.29 5.04 -6.37
N ILE A 151 12.01 5.83 -7.15
CA ILE A 151 12.73 5.33 -8.34
C ILE A 151 13.85 4.37 -7.93
N ALA A 152 14.61 4.71 -6.89
CA ALA A 152 15.69 3.86 -6.38
C ALA A 152 15.15 2.52 -5.86
N GLU A 153 14.05 2.52 -5.11
CA GLU A 153 13.37 1.31 -4.63
C GLU A 153 12.83 0.49 -5.80
N PHE A 154 12.20 1.13 -6.78
CA PHE A 154 11.70 0.44 -7.97
C PHE A 154 12.83 -0.27 -8.74
N ILE A 155 13.95 0.42 -8.96
CA ILE A 155 15.14 -0.16 -9.61
C ILE A 155 15.73 -1.29 -8.75
N LEU A 156 15.83 -1.10 -7.44
CA LEU A 156 16.33 -2.11 -6.52
C LEU A 156 15.49 -3.38 -6.58
N VAL A 157 14.16 -3.26 -6.48
CA VAL A 157 13.25 -4.41 -6.54
C VAL A 157 13.29 -5.09 -7.91
N ALA A 158 13.35 -4.31 -9.00
CA ALA A 158 13.52 -4.87 -10.34
C ALA A 158 14.83 -5.66 -10.47
N TYR A 159 15.93 -5.12 -9.96
CA TYR A 159 17.24 -5.77 -9.97
C TYR A 159 17.25 -7.05 -9.13
N LEU A 160 16.70 -7.00 -7.90
CA LEU A 160 16.59 -8.17 -7.02
C LEU A 160 15.67 -9.27 -7.57
N THR A 161 14.64 -8.90 -8.35
CA THR A 161 13.71 -9.87 -8.94
C THR A 161 14.27 -10.51 -10.20
N LEU A 162 14.89 -9.72 -11.10
CA LEU A 162 15.34 -10.20 -12.41
C LEU A 162 16.73 -10.83 -12.37
N SER A 163 17.68 -10.23 -11.63
CA SER A 163 19.07 -10.67 -11.60
C SER A 163 19.74 -10.29 -10.28
N PRO A 164 19.38 -10.95 -9.16
CA PRO A 164 19.98 -10.66 -7.86
C PRO A 164 21.46 -11.08 -7.85
N PRO A 165 22.38 -10.21 -7.41
CA PRO A 165 23.80 -10.55 -7.29
C PRO A 165 24.00 -11.63 -6.23
N GLU A 166 25.05 -12.43 -6.34
CA GLU A 166 25.26 -13.61 -5.48
C GLU A 166 25.26 -13.27 -3.98
N PHE A 167 25.90 -12.16 -3.61
CA PHE A 167 25.87 -11.68 -2.23
C PHE A 167 24.43 -11.44 -1.72
N MET A 168 23.56 -10.82 -2.53
CA MET A 168 22.15 -10.61 -2.16
C MET A 168 21.36 -11.91 -2.13
N VAL A 169 21.66 -12.86 -3.01
CA VAL A 169 21.01 -14.18 -2.99
C VAL A 169 21.29 -14.91 -1.68
N HIS A 170 22.54 -14.89 -1.21
CA HIS A 170 22.91 -15.46 0.08
C HIS A 170 22.32 -14.67 1.25
N PHE A 171 22.39 -13.34 1.21
CA PHE A 171 21.88 -12.46 2.26
C PHE A 171 20.35 -12.57 2.43
N LEU A 172 19.62 -12.63 1.33
CA LEU A 172 18.15 -12.75 1.30
C LEU A 172 17.68 -14.21 1.39
N ASN A 173 18.58 -15.19 1.28
CA ASN A 173 18.28 -16.62 1.22
C ASN A 173 17.35 -16.99 0.04
N PHE A 174 17.64 -16.46 -1.16
CA PHE A 174 16.87 -16.70 -2.37
C PHE A 174 17.28 -18.01 -3.06
N LYS A 175 16.29 -18.74 -3.59
CA LYS A 175 16.50 -19.88 -4.49
C LYS A 175 16.21 -19.41 -5.92
N ARG A 176 17.26 -19.32 -6.76
CA ARG A 176 17.13 -18.87 -8.15
C ARG A 176 16.35 -19.90 -8.97
N ALA A 177 15.21 -19.49 -9.52
CA ALA A 177 14.51 -20.30 -10.51
C ALA A 177 15.39 -20.49 -11.76
N PRO A 178 15.45 -21.71 -12.34
CA PRO A 178 16.31 -22.01 -13.48
C PRO A 178 15.86 -21.33 -14.78
N VAL A 179 14.60 -20.88 -14.85
CA VAL A 179 14.00 -20.30 -16.05
C VAL A 179 13.91 -18.78 -15.92
N ALA A 180 14.62 -18.04 -16.77
CA ALA A 180 14.61 -16.57 -16.73
C ALA A 180 13.23 -15.96 -17.05
N SER A 181 12.43 -16.61 -17.92
CA SER A 181 11.08 -16.13 -18.26
C SER A 181 10.13 -16.10 -17.05
N TYR A 182 10.40 -16.92 -16.02
CA TYR A 182 9.65 -16.89 -14.76
C TYR A 182 9.82 -15.56 -14.03
N HIS A 183 11.08 -15.10 -13.88
CA HIS A 183 11.40 -13.84 -13.22
C HIS A 183 10.80 -12.64 -13.95
N PHE A 184 10.89 -12.64 -15.29
CA PHE A 184 10.25 -11.61 -16.12
C PHE A 184 8.73 -11.60 -15.98
N THR A 185 8.10 -12.78 -15.98
CA THR A 185 6.64 -12.90 -15.84
C THR A 185 6.19 -12.41 -14.46
N LEU A 186 6.89 -12.81 -13.39
CA LEU A 186 6.60 -12.39 -12.02
C LEU A 186 6.73 -10.87 -11.87
N TYR A 187 7.81 -10.30 -12.41
CA TYR A 187 8.02 -8.86 -12.41
C TYR A 187 6.94 -8.12 -13.23
N ALA A 188 6.59 -8.62 -14.41
CA ALA A 188 5.55 -8.02 -15.25
C ALA A 188 4.16 -8.04 -14.58
N VAL A 189 3.81 -9.14 -13.91
CA VAL A 189 2.54 -9.25 -13.17
C VAL A 189 2.50 -8.26 -12.01
N THR A 190 3.55 -8.21 -11.19
CA THR A 190 3.60 -7.32 -10.03
C THR A 190 3.69 -5.85 -10.43
N PHE A 191 4.35 -5.52 -11.53
CA PHE A 191 4.30 -4.19 -12.15
C PHE A 191 2.91 -3.84 -12.69
N GLY A 192 2.22 -4.79 -13.35
CA GLY A 192 0.85 -4.60 -13.80
C GLY A 192 -0.11 -4.31 -12.65
N VAL A 193 0.07 -4.99 -11.51
CA VAL A 193 -0.66 -4.73 -10.27
C VAL A 193 -0.38 -3.33 -9.75
N LEU A 194 0.88 -2.86 -9.78
CA LEU A 194 1.22 -1.49 -9.40
C LEU A 194 0.41 -0.47 -10.21
N LEU A 195 0.40 -0.62 -11.54
CA LEU A 195 -0.36 0.26 -12.43
C LEU A 195 -1.87 0.18 -12.17
N PHE A 196 -2.39 -1.03 -12.01
CA PHE A 196 -3.80 -1.26 -11.70
C PHE A 196 -4.21 -0.59 -10.39
N CYS A 197 -3.46 -0.82 -9.31
CA CYS A 197 -3.75 -0.25 -8.01
C CYS A 197 -3.60 1.29 -8.02
N PHE A 198 -2.65 1.84 -8.79
CA PHE A 198 -2.52 3.29 -8.99
C PHE A 198 -3.75 3.90 -9.68
N ILE A 199 -4.23 3.27 -10.75
CA ILE A 199 -5.45 3.69 -11.47
C ILE A 199 -6.67 3.53 -10.55
N TYR A 200 -6.79 2.40 -9.87
CA TYR A 200 -7.88 2.10 -8.94
C TYR A 200 -7.98 3.16 -7.83
N GLU A 201 -6.89 3.47 -7.14
CA GLU A 201 -6.92 4.47 -6.07
C GLU A 201 -7.30 5.86 -6.61
N LYS A 202 -6.66 6.30 -7.71
CA LYS A 202 -6.85 7.64 -8.25
C LYS A 202 -8.27 7.86 -8.79
N TYR A 203 -8.80 6.91 -9.56
CA TYR A 203 -10.09 7.07 -10.21
C TYR A 203 -11.26 6.55 -9.38
N PHE A 204 -11.12 5.36 -8.78
CA PHE A 204 -12.21 4.73 -8.06
C PHE A 204 -12.34 5.27 -6.63
N VAL A 205 -11.27 5.26 -5.84
CA VAL A 205 -11.34 5.69 -4.45
C VAL A 205 -11.45 7.21 -4.33
N GLN A 206 -10.50 7.94 -4.92
CA GLN A 206 -10.47 9.40 -4.80
C GLN A 206 -11.50 10.10 -5.68
N GLY A 207 -11.76 9.58 -6.89
CA GLY A 207 -12.75 10.12 -7.82
C GLY A 207 -14.19 9.69 -7.49
N PHE A 208 -14.48 8.39 -7.59
CA PHE A 208 -15.85 7.88 -7.49
C PHE A 208 -16.36 7.84 -6.04
N LEU A 209 -15.61 7.21 -5.13
CA LEU A 209 -16.05 6.98 -3.75
C LEU A 209 -16.23 8.30 -2.99
N SER A 210 -15.27 9.22 -3.14
CA SER A 210 -15.34 10.52 -2.47
C SER A 210 -16.45 11.44 -3.02
N LYS A 211 -16.80 11.34 -4.31
CA LYS A 211 -17.74 12.28 -4.95
C LYS A 211 -19.17 11.78 -4.95
N TYR A 212 -19.38 10.46 -5.03
CA TYR A 212 -20.71 9.87 -5.18
C TYR A 212 -21.15 9.08 -3.94
N VAL A 213 -20.30 8.16 -3.46
CA VAL A 213 -20.70 7.21 -2.41
C VAL A 213 -20.80 7.88 -1.03
N VAL A 214 -19.81 8.68 -0.65
CA VAL A 214 -19.85 9.35 0.67
C VAL A 214 -21.00 10.34 0.80
N PRO A 215 -21.27 11.23 -0.17
CA PRO A 215 -22.44 12.10 -0.11
C PRO A 215 -23.76 11.34 -0.14
N ALA A 216 -23.85 10.23 -0.89
CA ALA A 216 -25.04 9.38 -0.91
C ALA A 216 -25.29 8.72 0.46
N CYS A 217 -24.26 8.11 1.07
CA CYS A 217 -24.37 7.53 2.40
C CYS A 217 -24.68 8.57 3.49
N GLN A 218 -24.12 9.79 3.38
CA GLN A 218 -24.44 10.90 4.28
C GLN A 218 -25.88 11.38 4.11
N ARG A 219 -26.37 11.47 2.86
CA ARG A 219 -27.76 11.80 2.56
C ARG A 219 -28.73 10.77 3.14
N TRP A 220 -28.34 9.50 3.14
CA TRP A 220 -29.14 8.41 3.71
C TRP A 220 -29.13 8.37 5.24
N ARG A 221 -27.99 8.66 5.88
CA ARG A 221 -27.89 8.67 7.36
C ARG A 221 -28.43 9.94 8.02
N GLY A 222 -28.63 11.02 7.25
CA GLY A 222 -29.06 12.31 7.78
C GLY A 222 -27.97 13.05 8.59
N PRO A 223 -28.27 14.26 9.09
CA PRO A 223 -27.31 15.09 9.79
C PRO A 223 -27.02 14.54 11.19
N VAL A 224 -25.87 13.90 11.34
CA VAL A 224 -25.45 13.31 12.62
C VAL A 224 -24.84 14.38 13.54
N ARG A 225 -24.16 15.39 12.96
CA ARG A 225 -23.31 16.32 13.72
C ARG A 225 -24.08 17.52 14.25
N LYS A 226 -23.71 18.00 15.45
CA LYS A 226 -24.35 19.16 16.11
C LYS A 226 -24.39 20.41 15.23
N TYR A 227 -23.30 20.72 14.51
CA TYR A 227 -23.27 21.87 13.59
C TYR A 227 -24.15 21.68 12.35
N GLU A 228 -24.33 20.46 11.85
CA GLU A 228 -25.21 20.20 10.69
C GLU A 228 -26.67 20.37 11.09
N LYS A 229 -27.02 19.87 12.28
CA LYS A 229 -28.32 20.11 12.90
C LYS A 229 -28.55 21.60 13.15
N LEU A 230 -27.54 22.32 13.63
CA LEU A 230 -27.60 23.77 13.82
C LEU A 230 -27.75 24.50 12.49
N HIS A 231 -27.00 24.14 11.45
CA HIS A 231 -27.09 24.76 10.14
C HIS A 231 -28.45 24.49 9.48
N GLN A 232 -29.04 23.32 9.69
CA GLN A 232 -30.38 22.99 9.22
C GLN A 232 -31.44 23.83 9.96
N LYS A 233 -31.30 24.01 11.27
CA LYS A 233 -32.15 24.94 12.06
C LYS A 233 -32.01 26.38 11.59
N LEU A 234 -30.79 26.86 11.40
CA LEU A 234 -30.49 28.21 10.90
C LEU A 234 -30.99 28.45 9.46
N ARG A 235 -31.18 27.41 8.65
CA ARG A 235 -31.82 27.52 7.33
C ARG A 235 -33.34 27.66 7.42
N GLN A 236 -33.95 27.16 8.49
CA GLN A 236 -35.40 27.21 8.71
C GLN A 236 -35.80 28.50 9.44
N GLU A 237 -34.90 29.08 10.23
CA GLU A 237 -35.10 30.36 10.92
C GLU A 237 -34.60 31.55 10.08
N SER A 238 -35.26 32.71 10.20
CA SER A 238 -34.80 33.98 9.60
C SER A 238 -33.58 34.51 10.36
N TRP A 239 -32.42 33.96 10.04
CA TRP A 239 -31.12 34.39 10.55
C TRP A 239 -30.39 35.27 9.51
N PRO A 240 -29.72 36.37 9.91
CA PRO A 240 -29.53 36.86 11.29
C PRO A 240 -30.79 37.54 11.85
N PRO A 241 -30.98 37.58 13.18
CA PRO A 241 -32.11 38.23 13.82
C PRO A 241 -31.96 39.75 13.70
N VAL A 242 -32.32 40.32 12.55
CA VAL A 242 -32.15 41.76 12.25
C VAL A 242 -33.08 42.63 13.10
N ASN A 243 -34.13 42.05 13.70
CA ASN A 243 -35.14 42.79 14.47
C ASN A 243 -34.94 42.72 16.00
N ARG A 244 -33.77 42.26 16.50
CA ARG A 244 -33.50 42.14 17.94
C ARG A 244 -32.39 43.06 18.47
N CYS A 245 -31.87 43.98 17.67
CA CYS A 245 -31.17 45.13 18.22
C CYS A 245 -32.24 46.17 18.59
N SER A 246 -32.72 46.08 19.83
CA SER A 246 -33.32 47.25 20.48
C SER A 246 -32.17 48.22 20.76
N ASP A 247 -32.25 49.40 20.15
CA ASP A 247 -31.45 50.56 20.51
C ASP A 247 -31.76 50.93 21.96
N ASP A 248 -30.89 50.54 22.88
CA ASP A 248 -30.77 51.13 24.23
C ASP A 248 -29.46 51.92 24.31
#